data_AF-A0A7J7M5Z1-F1
#
_entry.id   AF-A0A7J7M5Z1-F1
#
_cell.length_a   1.000
_cell.length_b   1.000
_cell.length_c   1.000
_cell.angle_alpha   90.00
_cell.angle_beta   90.00
_cell.angle_gamma   90.00
#
_symmetry.space_group_name_H-M   'P 1'
#
loop_
_entity.id
_entity.type
_entity.pdbx_description
1 polymer ?
#
loop_
_entity_poly.entity_id
_entity_poly.type
_entity_poly.pdbx_seq_one_letter_code
_entity_poly.pdbx_strand_id
1 'polypeptide(L)'
;MKLDKEIKDMFRELIHKKKKQGMRIGESSGDDLLSMMLQSNSKNYLHENAKESTTNGMSIEEIIEECKLFYFVGQETTSIWLTWTMIVLAMHPNWQENARDEVLQICGRNTPNFESINHLKIVTMILNEVLRLYPPVVHQFRHTVGIFQNLYLF
;
A
#
# COMPACT_ATOMS: atom_id res chain seq x y z
N MET A 1 0.85 17.04 14.88
CA MET A 1 -0.17 17.04 15.96
C MET A 1 -1.59 17.27 15.44
N LYS A 2 -1.85 18.21 14.51
CA LYS A 2 -3.18 18.40 13.89
C LYS A 2 -3.51 17.37 12.79
N LEU A 3 -2.59 17.17 11.84
CA LEU A 3 -2.77 16.22 10.73
C LEU A 3 -2.93 14.76 11.20
N ASP A 4 -2.12 14.33 12.17
CA ASP A 4 -2.24 12.99 12.77
C ASP A 4 -3.64 12.73 13.34
N LYS A 5 -4.19 13.74 14.03
CA LYS A 5 -5.53 13.67 14.61
C LYS A 5 -6.60 13.58 13.52
N GLU A 6 -6.52 14.43 12.50
CA GLU A 6 -7.46 14.42 11.37
C GLU A 6 -7.46 13.06 10.64
N ILE A 7 -6.29 12.48 10.39
CA ILE A 7 -6.16 11.17 9.75
C ILE A 7 -6.77 10.07 10.61
N LYS A 8 -6.51 10.07 11.92
CA LYS A 8 -7.10 9.10 12.85
C LYS A 8 -8.61 9.23 12.91
N ASP A 9 -9.13 10.45 12.93
CA ASP A 9 -10.57 10.71 12.96
C ASP A 9 -11.24 10.20 11.66
N MET A 10 -10.63 10.43 10.50
CA MET A 10 -11.07 9.83 9.22
C MET A 10 -11.11 8.30 9.26
N PHE A 11 -10.07 7.65 9.79
CA PHE A 11 -10.05 6.18 9.89
C PHE A 11 -11.14 5.67 10.85
N ARG A 12 -11.38 6.35 11.97
CA ARG A 12 -12.49 6.01 12.88
C ARG A 12 -13.84 6.10 12.19
N GLU A 13 -14.10 7.17 11.45
CA GLU A 13 -15.33 7.31 10.68
C GLU A 13 -15.51 6.18 9.65
N LEU A 14 -14.42 5.80 8.97
CA LEU A 14 -14.42 4.72 7.98
C LEU A 14 -14.72 3.37 8.62
N ILE A 15 -14.12 3.08 9.79
CA ILE A 15 -14.39 1.88 10.59
C ILE A 15 -15.86 1.85 11.05
N HIS A 16 -16.38 2.96 11.58
CA HIS A 16 -17.78 3.06 12.01
C HIS A 16 -18.74 2.80 10.85
N LYS A 17 -18.45 3.36 9.67
CA LYS A 17 -19.22 3.13 8.45
C LYS A 17 -19.23 1.65 8.05
N LYS A 18 -18.07 1.00 8.04
CA LYS A 18 -17.94 -0.44 7.73
C LYS A 18 -18.68 -1.33 8.73
N LYS A 19 -18.56 -1.06 10.03
CA LYS A 19 -19.31 -1.80 11.07
C LYS A 19 -20.82 -1.68 10.88
N LYS A 20 -21.33 -0.48 10.59
CA LYS A 20 -22.77 -0.25 10.33
C LYS A 20 -23.26 -0.95 9.06
N GLN A 21 -22.41 -1.05 8.03
CA GLN A 21 -22.74 -1.75 6.79
C GLN A 21 -22.77 -3.27 6.96
N GLY A 22 -21.81 -3.85 7.70
CA GLY A 22 -21.78 -5.29 8.00
C GLY A 22 -22.94 -5.79 8.87
N MET A 23 -23.58 -4.92 9.66
CA MET A 23 -24.79 -5.25 10.43
C MET A 23 -26.08 -5.28 9.60
N ARG A 24 -26.06 -4.76 8.36
CA ARG A 24 -27.27 -4.60 7.52
C ARG A 24 -27.37 -5.62 6.40
N ILE A 25 -26.30 -6.30 6.06
CA ILE A 25 -26.22 -7.17 4.88
C ILE A 25 -25.55 -8.47 5.32
N GLY A 26 -26.30 -9.57 5.28
CA GLY A 26 -25.80 -10.93 5.52
C GLY A 26 -24.91 -11.45 4.39
N GLU A 27 -24.24 -10.58 3.64
CA GLU A 27 -23.41 -10.89 2.48
C GLU A 27 -22.11 -10.10 2.56
N SER A 28 -21.02 -10.79 2.20
CA SER A 28 -19.61 -10.43 2.27
C SER A 28 -19.30 -8.97 2.64
N SER A 29 -18.95 -8.77 3.91
CA SER A 29 -18.21 -7.59 4.36
C SER A 29 -16.99 -7.42 3.45
N GLY A 30 -17.04 -6.47 2.52
CA GLY A 30 -16.19 -6.42 1.32
C GLY A 30 -14.72 -6.75 1.53
N ASP A 31 -14.13 -7.43 0.54
CA ASP A 31 -12.80 -8.07 0.55
C ASP A 31 -11.61 -7.08 0.55
N ASP A 32 -11.71 -5.95 1.26
CA ASP A 32 -10.59 -5.03 1.45
C ASP A 32 -9.84 -5.29 2.76
N LEU A 33 -8.59 -4.82 2.80
CA LEU A 33 -7.65 -5.03 3.90
C LEU A 33 -8.24 -4.63 5.25
N LEU A 34 -8.97 -3.52 5.33
CA LEU A 34 -9.56 -3.06 6.59
C LEU A 34 -10.69 -3.97 7.04
N SER A 35 -11.57 -4.43 6.14
CA SER A 35 -12.56 -5.45 6.47
C SER A 35 -11.89 -6.73 6.97
N MET A 36 -10.82 -7.19 6.32
CA MET A 36 -10.08 -8.39 6.73
C MET A 36 -9.46 -8.22 8.13
N MET A 37 -8.85 -7.06 8.41
CA MET A 37 -8.31 -6.72 9.73
C MET A 37 -9.41 -6.69 10.81
N LEU A 38 -10.57 -6.11 10.51
CA LEU A 38 -11.70 -6.06 11.45
C LEU A 38 -12.32 -7.45 11.68
N GLN A 39 -12.46 -8.27 10.63
CA GLN A 39 -13.00 -9.63 10.72
C GLN A 39 -12.08 -10.56 11.50
N SER A 40 -10.77 -10.50 11.26
CA SER A 40 -9.78 -11.29 12.00
C SER A 40 -9.85 -11.02 13.52
N ASN A 41 -10.18 -9.78 13.88
CA ASN A 41 -10.31 -9.36 15.28
C ASN A 41 -11.73 -9.52 15.85
N SER A 42 -12.72 -9.97 15.06
CA SER A 42 -14.15 -10.03 15.43
C SER A 42 -14.47 -10.90 16.65
N LYS A 43 -13.65 -11.92 16.95
CA LYS A 43 -13.81 -12.79 18.14
C LYS A 43 -13.57 -12.08 19.47
N ASN A 44 -12.91 -10.91 19.47
CA ASN A 44 -12.61 -10.14 20.68
C ASN A 44 -13.66 -9.05 21.01
N TYR A 45 -14.62 -8.79 20.12
CA TYR A 45 -15.58 -7.68 20.30
C TYR A 45 -16.94 -8.10 20.90
N LEU A 46 -17.23 -9.41 21.01
CA LEU A 46 -18.51 -9.89 21.54
C LEU A 46 -18.51 -10.17 23.05
N HIS A 47 -17.39 -9.98 23.74
CA HIS A 47 -17.29 -10.20 25.18
C HIS A 47 -16.61 -9.01 25.87
N GLU A 48 -17.36 -7.94 26.12
CA GLU A 48 -16.96 -6.87 27.05
C GLU A 48 -16.78 -7.38 28.51
N ASN A 49 -17.03 -8.67 28.79
CA ASN A 49 -16.98 -9.25 30.15
C ASN A 49 -16.29 -10.62 30.27
N ALA A 50 -15.42 -11.03 29.33
CA ALA A 50 -14.61 -12.25 29.53
C ALA A 50 -13.24 -11.88 30.10
N LYS A 51 -13.04 -12.16 31.40
CA LYS A 51 -11.72 -12.28 32.01
C LYS A 51 -10.88 -13.29 31.22
N GLU A 52 -9.64 -12.90 30.94
CA GLU A 52 -8.51 -13.77 30.61
C GLU A 52 -8.81 -14.90 29.61
N SER A 53 -8.84 -14.57 28.33
CA SER A 53 -8.38 -15.51 27.31
C SER A 53 -7.49 -14.77 26.31
N THR A 54 -6.28 -15.30 26.13
CA THR A 54 -5.19 -14.88 25.25
C THR A 54 -5.61 -13.98 24.07
N THR A 55 -5.33 -12.69 24.22
CA THR A 55 -5.64 -11.60 23.30
C THR A 55 -4.70 -11.61 22.09
N ASN A 56 -4.91 -12.51 21.14
CA ASN A 56 -4.10 -12.60 19.91
C ASN A 56 -4.58 -11.67 18.76
N GLY A 57 -5.38 -10.65 19.05
CA GLY A 57 -5.93 -9.74 18.04
C GLY A 57 -5.54 -8.28 18.27
N MET A 58 -5.47 -7.50 17.19
CA MET A 58 -5.22 -6.05 17.25
C MET A 58 -6.43 -5.30 17.81
N SER A 59 -6.16 -4.33 18.67
CA SER A 59 -7.10 -3.28 19.06
C SER A 59 -7.48 -2.39 17.87
N ILE A 60 -8.59 -1.65 17.98
CA ILE A 60 -8.98 -0.69 16.94
C ILE A 60 -7.89 0.36 16.71
N GLU A 61 -7.18 0.77 17.76
CA GLU A 61 -6.18 1.82 17.62
C GLU A 61 -4.93 1.29 16.90
N GLU A 62 -4.54 0.04 17.15
CA GLU A 62 -3.50 -0.65 16.37
C GLU A 62 -3.91 -0.82 14.90
N ILE A 63 -5.16 -1.20 14.61
CA ILE A 63 -5.67 -1.27 13.23
C ILE A 63 -5.57 0.09 12.54
N ILE A 64 -5.91 1.18 13.25
CA ILE A 64 -5.80 2.55 12.71
C ILE A 64 -4.34 2.90 12.42
N GLU A 65 -3.42 2.62 13.34
CA GLU A 65 -1.99 2.90 13.12
C GLU A 65 -1.42 2.08 11.96
N GLU A 66 -1.78 0.80 11.83
CA GLU A 66 -1.37 -0.04 10.69
C GLU A 66 -1.93 0.51 9.36
N CYS A 67 -3.22 0.83 9.29
CA CYS A 67 -3.83 1.41 8.08
C CYS A 67 -3.17 2.74 7.69
N LYS A 68 -2.84 3.56 8.68
CA LYS A 68 -2.15 4.82 8.50
C LYS A 68 -0.72 4.58 7.97
N LEU A 69 0.00 3.61 8.52
CA LEU A 69 1.34 3.24 8.06
C LEU A 69 1.32 2.79 6.59
N PHE A 70 0.40 1.91 6.20
CA PHE A 70 0.23 1.48 4.81
C PHE A 70 0.02 2.65 3.84
N TYR A 71 -0.82 3.61 4.22
CA TYR A 71 -1.08 4.79 3.40
C TYR A 71 0.17 5.65 3.22
N PHE A 72 0.88 5.97 4.31
CA PHE A 72 2.05 6.86 4.26
C PHE A 72 3.22 6.24 3.48
N VAL A 73 3.54 4.98 3.78
CA VAL A 73 4.68 4.29 3.14
C VAL A 73 4.49 4.22 1.62
N GLY A 74 3.26 3.94 1.17
CA GLY A 74 2.95 3.88 -0.26
C GLY A 74 2.92 5.26 -0.94
N GLN A 75 2.36 6.27 -0.27
CA GLN A 75 2.14 7.59 -0.87
C GLN A 75 3.45 8.37 -1.04
N GLU A 76 4.28 8.44 0.00
CA GLU A 76 5.52 9.23 -0.03
C GLU A 76 6.49 8.68 -1.09
N THR A 77 6.76 7.38 -1.05
CA THR A 77 7.69 6.73 -1.98
C THR A 77 7.23 6.83 -3.44
N THR A 78 5.95 6.54 -3.71
CA THR A 78 5.39 6.58 -5.08
C THR A 78 5.33 8.01 -5.62
N SER A 79 4.97 9.00 -4.80
CA SER A 79 4.89 10.40 -5.25
C SER A 79 6.27 10.95 -5.63
N ILE A 80 7.32 10.64 -4.85
CA ILE A 80 8.70 11.04 -5.16
C ILE A 80 9.16 10.38 -6.47
N TRP A 81 8.90 9.08 -6.62
CA TRP A 81 9.28 8.34 -7.82
C TRP A 81 8.62 8.87 -9.10
N LEU A 82 7.31 9.12 -9.07
CA LEU A 82 6.58 9.68 -10.20
C LEU A 82 7.00 11.12 -10.50
N THR A 83 7.34 11.91 -9.47
CA THR A 83 7.88 13.26 -9.66
C THR A 83 9.17 13.23 -10.48
N TRP A 84 10.13 12.37 -10.10
CA TRP A 84 11.36 12.19 -10.87
C TRP A 84 11.10 11.62 -12.27
N THR A 85 10.13 10.71 -12.40
CA THR A 85 9.74 10.18 -13.71
C THR A 85 9.29 11.30 -14.65
N MET A 86 8.47 12.23 -14.18
CA MET A 86 8.02 13.37 -14.98
C MET A 86 9.18 14.30 -15.35
N ILE A 87 10.11 14.55 -14.42
CA ILE A 87 11.31 15.36 -14.67
C ILE A 87 12.18 14.71 -15.77
N VAL A 88 12.47 13.42 -15.66
CA VAL A 88 13.27 12.67 -16.63
C VAL A 88 12.59 12.66 -18.00
N LEU A 89 11.28 12.44 -18.07
CA LEU A 89 10.54 12.49 -19.35
C LEU A 89 10.60 13.87 -20.00
N ALA A 90 10.48 14.95 -19.23
CA ALA A 90 10.60 16.32 -19.73
C ALA A 90 12.02 16.62 -20.26
N MET A 91 13.06 16.03 -19.67
CA MET A 91 14.44 16.14 -20.13
C MET A 91 14.76 15.24 -21.33
N HIS A 92 13.97 14.21 -21.58
CA HIS A 92 14.17 13.23 -22.64
C HIS A 92 12.92 13.07 -23.54
N PRO A 93 12.60 14.06 -24.39
CA PRO A 93 11.38 14.07 -25.19
C PRO A 93 11.17 12.84 -26.06
N ASN A 94 12.23 12.27 -26.63
CA ASN A 94 12.16 11.04 -27.45
C ASN A 94 11.59 9.86 -26.65
N TRP A 95 11.98 9.72 -25.37
CA TRP A 95 11.44 8.67 -24.49
C TRP A 95 10.00 8.95 -24.07
N GLN A 96 9.64 10.23 -23.91
CA GLN A 96 8.26 10.64 -23.65
C GLN A 96 7.34 10.32 -24.85
N GLU A 97 7.81 10.57 -26.08
CA GLU A 97 7.07 10.24 -27.30
C GLU A 97 6.92 8.72 -27.45
N ASN A 98 7.99 7.95 -27.29
CA ASN A 98 7.93 6.49 -27.32
C ASN A 98 6.96 5.92 -26.27
N ALA A 99 6.95 6.45 -25.06
CA ALA A 99 6.02 6.04 -24.02
C ALA A 99 4.56 6.38 -24.37
N ARG A 100 4.32 7.56 -24.95
CA ARG A 100 3.00 7.97 -25.41
C ARG A 100 2.50 7.06 -26.53
N ASP A 101 3.35 6.75 -27.49
CA ASP A 101 3.02 5.89 -28.62
C ASP A 101 2.69 4.46 -28.15
N GLU A 102 3.47 3.92 -27.23
CA GLU A 102 3.18 2.62 -26.61
C GLU A 102 1.80 2.61 -25.93
N VAL A 103 1.51 3.62 -25.11
CA VAL A 103 0.22 3.73 -24.41
C VAL A 103 -0.93 3.84 -25.41
N LEU A 104 -0.79 4.64 -26.46
CA LEU A 104 -1.82 4.78 -27.49
C LEU A 104 -2.01 3.50 -28.31
N GLN A 105 -0.93 2.76 -28.59
CA GLN A 105 -1.01 1.49 -29.32
C GLN A 105 -1.71 0.40 -28.51
N ILE A 106 -1.41 0.31 -27.21
CA ILE A 106 -1.90 -0.79 -26.34
C ILE A 106 -3.26 -0.47 -25.72
N CYS A 107 -3.45 0.76 -25.24
CA CYS A 107 -4.66 1.18 -24.53
C CYS A 107 -5.64 1.94 -25.43
N GLY A 108 -5.20 2.45 -26.59
CA GLY A 108 -6.01 3.32 -27.43
C GLY A 108 -6.38 4.62 -26.71
N ARG A 109 -7.66 4.99 -26.78
CA ARG A 109 -8.25 6.10 -26.01
C ARG A 109 -9.02 5.64 -24.77
N ASN A 110 -8.93 4.35 -24.43
CA ASN A 110 -9.63 3.79 -23.29
C ASN A 110 -8.77 3.88 -22.03
N THR A 111 -9.41 3.81 -20.86
CA THR A 111 -8.69 3.66 -19.60
C THR A 111 -7.91 2.35 -19.60
N PRO A 112 -6.60 2.35 -19.25
CA PRO A 112 -5.82 1.13 -19.15
C PRO A 112 -6.45 0.14 -18.17
N ASN A 113 -6.52 -1.13 -18.56
CA ASN A 113 -6.93 -2.22 -17.67
C ASN A 113 -5.69 -3.03 -17.22
N PHE A 114 -5.89 -4.00 -16.32
CA PHE A 114 -4.80 -4.81 -15.76
C PHE A 114 -4.00 -5.56 -16.83
N GLU A 115 -4.68 -6.08 -17.85
CA GLU A 115 -4.02 -6.78 -18.97
C GLU A 115 -3.20 -5.80 -19.81
N SER A 116 -3.74 -4.63 -20.16
CA SER A 116 -3.04 -3.61 -20.93
C SER A 116 -1.76 -3.14 -20.23
N ILE A 117 -1.81 -2.91 -18.91
CA ILE A 117 -0.67 -2.44 -18.12
C ILE A 117 0.52 -3.40 -18.21
N ASN A 118 0.27 -4.72 -18.18
CA ASN A 118 1.32 -5.74 -18.28
C ASN A 118 2.07 -5.73 -19.62
N HIS A 119 1.52 -5.09 -20.65
CA HIS A 119 2.12 -5.01 -21.98
C HIS A 119 2.91 -3.70 -22.21
N LEU A 120 2.86 -2.73 -21.28
CA LEU A 120 3.58 -1.44 -21.39
C LEU A 120 5.07 -1.59 -21.04
N LYS A 121 5.87 -2.11 -21.98
CA LYS A 121 7.30 -2.40 -21.80
C LYS A 121 8.15 -1.14 -21.68
N ILE A 122 7.95 -0.15 -22.56
CA ILE A 122 8.68 1.11 -22.58
C ILE A 122 8.39 1.90 -21.31
N VAL A 123 7.12 2.03 -20.92
CA VAL A 123 6.75 2.68 -19.65
C VAL A 123 7.43 1.97 -18.48
N THR A 124 7.40 0.64 -18.44
CA THR A 124 8.08 -0.15 -17.39
C THR A 124 9.59 0.09 -17.37
N MET A 125 10.24 0.17 -18.53
CA MET A 125 11.67 0.48 -18.63
C MET A 125 11.99 1.86 -18.08
N ILE A 126 11.20 2.89 -18.44
CA ILE A 126 11.38 4.26 -17.96
C ILE A 126 11.23 4.30 -16.43
N LEU A 127 10.16 3.71 -15.91
CA LEU A 127 9.87 3.64 -14.48
C LEU A 127 11.02 2.98 -13.69
N ASN A 128 11.55 1.86 -14.19
CA ASN A 128 12.69 1.17 -13.58
C ASN A 128 14.01 1.96 -13.68
N GLU A 129 14.25 2.64 -14.79
CA GLU A 129 15.46 3.45 -14.96
C GLU A 129 15.45 4.67 -14.04
N VAL A 130 14.27 5.26 -13.81
CA VAL A 130 14.11 6.32 -12.81
C VAL A 130 14.35 5.78 -11.40
N LEU A 131 13.87 4.58 -11.04
CA LEU A 131 14.20 3.97 -9.74
C LEU A 131 15.71 3.75 -9.58
N ARG A 132 16.40 3.36 -10.64
CA ARG A 132 17.85 3.13 -10.64
C ARG A 132 18.63 4.43 -10.40
N LEU A 133 18.18 5.54 -10.99
CA LEU A 133 18.85 6.85 -10.92
C LEU A 133 18.45 7.68 -9.70
N TYR A 134 17.17 7.66 -9.34
CA TYR A 134 16.55 8.50 -8.32
C TYR A 134 15.66 7.68 -7.38
N PRO A 135 16.22 6.72 -6.62
CA PRO A 135 15.44 5.87 -5.72
C PRO A 135 14.83 6.70 -4.57
N PRO A 136 13.53 6.58 -4.27
CA PRO A 136 12.90 7.25 -3.12
C PRO A 136 13.48 6.79 -1.78
N VAL A 137 13.96 5.54 -1.71
CA VAL A 137 14.57 4.93 -0.52
C VAL A 137 16.04 4.65 -0.81
N VAL A 138 16.91 5.49 -0.26
CA VAL A 138 18.37 5.41 -0.50
C VAL A 138 19.10 4.43 0.41
N HIS A 139 18.51 4.05 1.54
CA HIS A 139 19.11 3.13 2.51
C HIS A 139 18.06 2.18 3.08
N GLN A 140 18.43 0.93 3.28
CA GLN A 140 17.65 -0.04 4.03
C GLN A 140 18.48 -0.53 5.21
N PHE A 141 17.97 -0.32 6.42
CA PHE A 141 18.63 -0.80 7.63
C PHE A 141 18.17 -2.22 7.94
N ARG A 142 19.11 -3.05 8.41
CA ARG A 142 18.88 -4.43 8.85
C ARG A 142 19.60 -4.62 10.18
N HIS A 143 18.94 -5.29 11.12
CA HIS A 143 19.53 -5.72 12.38
C HIS A 143 19.42 -7.24 12.50
N THR A 144 20.51 -7.89 12.89
CA THR A 144 20.54 -9.33 13.12
C THR A 144 20.03 -9.66 14.52
N VAL A 145 19.01 -10.51 14.62
CA VAL A 145 18.40 -10.93 15.89
C VAL A 145 19.06 -12.22 16.43
N GLY A 146 20.06 -12.77 15.73
CA GLY A 146 20.83 -13.94 16.15
C GLY A 146 22.26 -13.91 15.59
N ILE A 147 23.11 -14.80 16.11
CA ILE A 147 24.51 -14.96 15.65
C ILE A 147 24.49 -15.83 14.40
N PHE A 148 25.13 -15.38 13.31
CA PHE A 148 25.46 -16.24 12.17
C PHE A 148 26.55 -17.24 12.59
N GLN A 149 26.17 -18.35 13.22
CA GLN A 149 27.05 -19.49 13.46
C GLN A 149 26.97 -20.48 12.28
N ASN A 150 28.14 -20.77 11.71
CA ASN A 150 28.48 -21.80 10.71
C ASN A 150 28.16 -21.55 9.22
N LEU A 151 29.12 -20.93 8.53
CA LEU A 151 29.51 -21.28 7.15
C LEU A 151 30.96 -21.83 7.14
N TYR A 152 31.30 -22.67 8.12
CA TYR A 152 32.48 -23.54 8.14
C TYR A 152 32.09 -25.03 8.06
N LEU A 153 31.13 -25.34 7.21
CA LEU A 153 31.08 -26.65 6.56
C LEU A 153 30.87 -26.37 5.07
N PHE A 154 31.82 -26.90 4.29
CA PHE A 154 32.00 -26.82 2.84
C PHE A 154 30.71 -26.80 2.02
#